data_AF-A0A969SH12-F1
#
_entry.id   AF-A0A969SH12-F1
#
_cell.length_a   1.000
_cell.length_b   1.000
_cell.length_c   1.000
_cell.angle_alpha   90.00
_cell.angle_beta   90.00
_cell.angle_gamma   90.00
#
_symmetry.space_group_name_H-M   'P 1'
#
loop_
_entity.id
_entity.type
_entity.pdbx_description
1 polymer ?
#
loop_
_entity_poly.entity_id
_entity_poly.type
_entity_poly.pdbx_seq_one_letter_code
_entity_poly.pdbx_strand_id
1 'polypeptide(L)' 'MRPRSVSVGESPSQISLPQTENQSISNISLSPVVTPRRASGGFALLDSLQRHGVEYIFGYPGGAILPIYDDLYKVEAAGG' A
#
# COMPACT_ATOMS: atom_id res chain seq x y z
N MET A 1 32.85 -36.18 32.75
CA MET A 1 31.78 -35.56 33.57
C MET A 1 30.56 -35.30 32.68
N ARG A 2 29.42 -35.92 32.96
CA ARG A 2 28.12 -35.61 32.32
C ARG A 2 27.18 -35.14 33.44
N PRO A 3 26.51 -33.98 33.33
CA PRO A 3 25.60 -33.55 34.38
C PRO A 3 24.32 -34.39 34.33
N ARG A 4 23.87 -34.89 35.50
CA ARG A 4 22.53 -35.44 35.70
C ARG A 4 21.52 -34.28 35.61
N SER A 5 20.59 -34.34 34.67
CA SER A 5 19.39 -33.50 34.67
C SER A 5 18.22 -34.24 35.32
N VAL A 6 17.56 -33.51 36.22
CA VAL A 6 16.51 -33.96 37.14
C VAL A 6 15.20 -34.23 36.38
N SER A 7 14.56 -35.35 36.66
CA SER A 7 13.17 -35.63 36.29
C SER A 7 12.23 -34.79 37.16
N VAL A 8 11.56 -33.81 36.56
CA VAL A 8 10.42 -33.11 37.16
C VAL A 8 9.17 -33.66 36.51
N GLY A 9 8.41 -34.43 37.30
CA GLY A 9 7.03 -34.74 37.01
C GLY A 9 6.15 -33.51 37.29
N GLU A 10 5.05 -33.45 36.54
CA GLU A 10 3.69 -33.08 36.94
C GLU A 10 2.97 -32.48 35.73
N SER A 11 2.02 -33.25 35.20
CA SER A 11 0.97 -32.73 34.33
C SER A 11 -0.10 -32.09 35.19
N PRO A 12 -0.52 -30.85 34.88
CA PRO A 12 -1.84 -30.38 35.27
C PRO A 12 -2.69 -30.12 34.02
N SER A 13 -3.72 -30.97 33.88
CA SER A 13 -5.10 -30.60 33.58
C SER A 13 -5.35 -29.57 32.45
N GLN A 14 -5.94 -30.10 31.37
CA GLN A 14 -6.85 -29.40 30.47
C GLN A 14 -7.81 -28.48 31.24
N ILE A 15 -7.83 -27.19 30.90
CA ILE A 15 -8.90 -26.27 31.27
C ILE A 15 -9.33 -25.58 29.96
N SER A 16 -10.41 -26.08 29.37
CA SER A 16 -11.11 -25.41 28.27
C SER A 16 -11.81 -24.17 28.84
N LEU A 17 -11.47 -22.98 28.34
CA LEU A 17 -12.25 -21.79 28.63
C LEU A 17 -13.55 -21.79 27.79
N PRO A 18 -14.68 -21.36 28.38
CA PRO A 18 -15.98 -21.35 27.71
C PRO A 18 -16.00 -20.33 26.57
N GLN A 19 -16.59 -20.73 25.46
CA GLN A 19 -17.02 -19.82 24.40
C GLN A 19 -18.08 -18.87 24.99
N THR A 20 -17.76 -17.57 25.03
CA THR A 20 -18.78 -16.54 25.21
C THR A 20 -18.87 -15.73 23.93
N GLU A 21 -19.99 -15.97 23.27
CA GLU A 21 -20.57 -15.26 22.15
C GLU A 21 -20.83 -13.77 22.47
N ASN A 22 -20.90 -12.99 21.39
CA ASN A 22 -21.57 -11.69 21.25
C ASN A 22 -20.82 -10.44 21.76
N GLN A 23 -20.35 -9.63 20.80
CA GLN A 23 -21.22 -8.57 20.27
C GLN A 23 -20.66 -7.97 18.98
N SER A 24 -21.52 -7.91 17.97
CA SER A 24 -21.44 -7.16 16.72
C SER A 24 -20.68 -5.84 16.83
N ILE A 25 -19.45 -5.80 16.30
CA ILE A 25 -18.80 -4.52 15.99
C ILE A 25 -19.43 -4.04 14.68
N SER A 26 -20.28 -3.02 14.84
CA SER A 26 -20.80 -2.13 13.80
C SER A 26 -19.94 -2.06 12.55
N ASN A 27 -20.57 -2.15 11.38
CA ASN A 27 -20.01 -1.78 10.08
C ASN A 27 -19.44 -0.35 10.16
N ILE A 28 -18.19 -0.22 10.59
CA ILE A 28 -17.40 0.98 10.38
C ILE A 28 -17.11 0.95 8.88
N SER A 29 -17.93 1.66 8.10
CA SER A 29 -17.59 2.00 6.73
C SER A 29 -16.36 2.90 6.79
N LEU A 30 -15.19 2.26 6.89
CA LEU A 30 -13.90 2.90 6.76
C LEU A 30 -13.95 3.62 5.41
N SER A 31 -14.03 4.95 5.44
CA SER A 31 -13.67 5.73 4.25
C SER A 31 -12.31 5.23 3.80
N PRO A 32 -12.12 4.95 2.49
CA PRO A 32 -10.87 4.39 2.04
C PRO A 32 -9.75 5.33 2.48
N VAL A 33 -8.93 4.87 3.41
CA VAL A 33 -7.76 5.62 3.87
C VAL A 33 -6.83 5.68 2.66
N VAL A 34 -6.89 6.80 1.92
CA VAL A 34 -6.06 7.01 0.74
C VAL A 34 -4.63 7.15 1.22
N THR A 35 -3.89 6.05 1.16
CA THR A 35 -2.47 6.06 1.51
C THR A 35 -1.73 6.85 0.42
N PRO A 36 -0.97 7.89 0.76
CA PRO A 36 -0.25 8.68 -0.23
C PRO A 36 0.74 7.79 -0.98
N ARG A 37 0.57 7.68 -2.30
CA ARG A 37 1.49 6.97 -3.20
C ARG A 37 2.62 7.91 -3.60
N ARG A 38 3.87 7.48 -3.42
CA ARG A 38 5.02 8.20 -3.98
C ARG A 38 4.98 8.11 -5.51
N ALA A 39 5.17 9.24 -6.17
CA ALA A 39 5.24 9.38 -7.62
C ALA A 39 6.31 10.42 -8.00
N SER A 40 6.78 10.39 -9.25
CA SER A 40 7.54 11.50 -9.81
C SER A 40 6.62 12.71 -10.02
N GLY A 41 7.21 13.92 -10.07
CA GLY A 41 6.45 15.13 -10.40
C GLY A 41 5.83 15.06 -11.81
N GLY A 42 6.54 14.45 -12.77
CA GLY A 42 6.02 14.20 -14.11
C GLY A 42 4.79 13.30 -14.09
N PHE A 43 4.88 12.12 -13.46
CA PHE A 43 3.74 11.20 -13.36
C PHE A 43 2.52 11.85 -12.70
N ALA A 44 2.70 12.57 -11.58
CA ALA A 44 1.60 13.24 -10.89
C ALA A 44 0.94 14.32 -11.75
N LEU A 45 1.73 15.06 -12.53
CA LEU A 45 1.22 16.06 -13.47
C LEU A 45 0.40 15.39 -14.59
N LEU A 46 0.93 14.35 -15.22
CA LEU A 46 0.28 13.65 -16.33
C LEU A 46 -1.03 12.97 -15.90
N ASP A 47 -1.04 12.26 -14.77
CA ASP A 47 -2.23 11.64 -14.19
C ASP A 47 -3.33 12.68 -13.92
N SER A 48 -2.95 13.88 -13.46
CA SER A 48 -3.89 14.97 -13.27
C SER A 48 -4.47 15.47 -14.60
N LEU A 49 -3.62 15.70 -15.61
CA LEU A 49 -4.04 16.16 -16.93
C LEU A 49 -4.97 15.14 -17.61
N GLN A 50 -4.67 13.84 -17.50
CA GLN A 50 -5.51 12.77 -18.05
C GLN A 50 -6.89 12.74 -17.38
N ARG A 51 -6.97 12.85 -16.05
CA ARG A 51 -8.25 12.93 -15.32
C ARG A 51 -9.10 14.13 -15.71
N HIS A 52 -8.46 15.20 -16.16
CA HIS A 52 -9.12 16.40 -16.67
C HIS A 52 -9.43 16.35 -18.17
N GLY A 53 -9.11 15.25 -18.86
CA GLY A 53 -9.40 15.08 -20.29
C GLY A 53 -8.58 15.99 -21.21
N VAL A 54 -7.37 16.36 -20.79
CA VAL A 54 -6.47 17.18 -21.62
C VAL A 54 -5.89 16.34 -22.75
N GLU A 55 -6.16 16.72 -23.99
CA GLU A 55 -5.71 16.01 -25.20
C GLU A 55 -4.40 16.58 -25.78
N TYR A 56 -4.17 17.89 -25.64
CA TYR A 56 -3.02 18.58 -26.25
C TYR A 56 -2.20 19.35 -25.21
N ILE A 57 -0.88 19.12 -25.21
CA ILE A 57 0.08 19.83 -24.36
C ILE A 57 1.17 20.43 -25.25
N PHE A 58 1.38 21.74 -25.13
CA PHE A 58 2.50 22.44 -25.77
C PHE A 58 3.59 22.71 -24.75
N GLY A 59 4.82 22.32 -25.06
CA GLY A 59 5.98 22.63 -24.23
C GLY A 59 7.06 23.33 -25.02
N TYR A 60 7.77 24.24 -24.37
CA TYR A 60 8.95 24.88 -24.94
C TYR A 60 10.18 24.07 -24.55
N PRO A 61 11.03 23.66 -25.51
CA PRO A 61 12.19 22.84 -25.21
C PRO A 61 13.17 23.58 -24.29
N GLY A 62 13.59 22.92 -23.20
CA GLY A 62 14.51 23.46 -22.21
C GLY A 62 14.83 22.43 -21.12
N GLY A 63 15.90 22.65 -20.35
CA GLY A 63 16.43 21.63 -19.43
C GLY A 63 15.47 21.19 -18.33
N ALA A 64 14.64 22.10 -17.81
CA ALA A 64 13.74 21.82 -16.68
C ALA A 64 12.52 20.96 -17.05
N ILE A 65 12.11 20.96 -18.33
CA ILE A 65 10.90 20.24 -18.79
C ILE A 65 11.20 18.83 -19.31
N LEU A 66 12.47 18.50 -19.58
CA LEU A 66 12.89 17.18 -20.09
C LEU A 66 12.41 15.99 -19.26
N PRO A 67 12.47 16.02 -17.91
CA PRO A 67 11.99 14.89 -17.10
C PRO A 67 10.49 14.58 -17.29
N ILE A 68 9.69 15.57 -17.69
CA ILE A 68 8.27 15.39 -17.96
C ILE A 68 8.05 14.71 -19.31
N TYR A 69 8.85 15.02 -20.34
CA TYR A 69 8.79 14.33 -21.62
C TYR A 69 9.18 12.86 -21.51
N ASP A 70 10.19 12.53 -20.69
CA ASP A 70 10.61 11.14 -20.46
C ASP A 70 9.49 10.31 -19.83
N ASP A 71 8.76 10.89 -18.88
CA ASP A 71 7.62 10.22 -18.24
C ASP A 71 6.41 10.14 -19.17
N LEU A 72 6.16 11.17 -19.99
CA LEU A 72 5.11 11.15 -21.02
C LEU A 72 5.33 10.02 -22.03
N TYR A 73 6.55 9.88 -22.52
CA TYR A 73 6.88 8.81 -23.47
C TYR A 73 6.64 7.41 -22.87
N LYS A 74 6.92 7.21 -21.57
CA LYS A 74 6.64 5.95 -20.87
C LYS A 74 5.15 5.68 -20.73
N VAL A 75 4.35 6.71 -20.45
CA VAL A 75 2.89 6.60 -20.32
C VAL A 75 2.26 6.25 -21.67
N GLU A 76 2.64 6.94 -22.74
CA GLU A 76 2.14 6.61 -24.09
C GLU A 76 2.56 5.20 -24.54
N ALA A 77 3.81 4.81 -24.29
CA ALA A 77 4.30 3.47 -24.62
C ALA A 77 3.55 2.35 -23.87
N ALA A 78 2.94 2.65 -22.72
CA ALA A 78 2.11 1.72 -21.95
C ALA A 78 0.66 1.63 -22.45
N GLY A 79 0.30 2.35 -23.52
CA GLY A 79 -1.04 2.36 -24.11
C GLY A 79 -2.06 3.19 -23.32
N GLY A 80 -1.63 4.37 -22.85
CA GLY A 80 -2.46 5.35 -22.16
C GLY A 80 -3.73 5.76 -22.91
#